data_AF-A0A1U7S0R4-F1
#
_entry.id   AF-A0A1U7S0R4-F1
#
_cell.length_a   1.000
_cell.length_b   1.000
_cell.length_c   1.000
_cell.angle_alpha   90.00
_cell.angle_beta   90.00
_cell.angle_gamma   90.00
#
_symmetry.space_group_name_H-M   'P 1'
#
loop_
_entity.id
_entity.type
_entity.pdbx_description
1 polymer ?
#
loop_
_entity_poly.entity_id
_entity_poly.type
_entity_poly.pdbx_seq_one_letter_code
_entity_poly.pdbx_strand_id
1 'polypeptide(L)'
;MRAGDSPLLPVRLFIELLAKNSCILEAVVLCSYLETGAIDLRERSVIELGAGTGLLGIVATLLGAHVTITDRASALEFLESNIQDNLPSEHHPRAVVKELTWGRNLENFSPGKFDFILGADIIYLEETFVDLLETLEYLCSEHTTILLSCRIRYERDQNFLKMLKGHFSVHEVHYDTSKDVHIFKAQRSFHKEDL
;
A
#
# COMPACT_ATOMS: atom_id res chain seq x y z
N MET A 1 -26.20 -5.27 16.74
CA MET A 1 -25.08 -6.25 16.69
C MET A 1 -24.44 -6.29 18.07
N ARG A 2 -24.15 -7.49 18.59
CA ARG A 2 -23.51 -7.68 19.90
C ARG A 2 -22.03 -7.31 19.80
N ALA A 3 -21.51 -6.58 20.78
CA ALA A 3 -20.07 -6.45 21.01
C ALA A 3 -19.55 -7.81 21.48
N GLY A 4 -18.66 -8.44 20.72
CA GLY A 4 -18.15 -9.76 21.10
C GLY A 4 -17.03 -10.27 20.21
N ASP A 5 -17.22 -10.30 18.88
CA ASP A 5 -16.22 -10.82 17.95
C ASP A 5 -15.86 -9.74 16.93
N SER A 6 -14.64 -9.21 17.03
CA SER A 6 -14.10 -8.33 15.99
C SER A 6 -13.84 -9.19 14.74
N PRO A 7 -14.35 -8.81 13.54
CA PRO A 7 -14.06 -9.52 12.30
C PRO A 7 -12.55 -9.55 11.97
N LEU A 8 -11.75 -8.75 12.68
CA LEU A 8 -10.30 -8.71 12.56
C LEU A 8 -9.57 -9.80 13.36
N LEU A 9 -10.22 -10.57 14.24
CA LEU A 9 -9.52 -11.54 15.10
C LEU A 9 -8.75 -12.63 14.31
N PRO A 10 -9.30 -13.24 13.24
CA PRO A 10 -8.55 -14.18 12.41
C PRO A 10 -7.38 -13.51 11.67
N VAL A 11 -7.58 -12.27 11.23
CA VAL A 11 -6.57 -11.49 10.49
C VAL A 11 -5.47 -10.99 11.40
N ARG A 12 -5.77 -10.68 12.66
CA ARG A 12 -4.78 -10.34 13.68
C ARG A 12 -3.88 -11.53 13.99
N LEU A 13 -4.44 -12.74 14.06
CA LEU A 13 -3.65 -13.96 14.20
C LEU A 13 -2.79 -14.23 12.95
N PHE A 14 -3.31 -13.95 11.76
CA PHE A 14 -2.56 -14.01 10.50
C PHE A 14 -1.39 -13.00 10.48
N ILE A 15 -1.64 -11.75 10.86
CA ILE A 15 -0.61 -10.70 11.04
C ILE A 15 0.45 -11.17 12.06
N GLU A 16 0.06 -11.72 13.20
CA GLU A 16 0.99 -12.21 14.23
C GLU A 16 1.81 -13.42 13.78
N LEU A 17 1.23 -14.33 13.00
CA LEU A 17 1.93 -15.48 12.42
C LEU A 17 2.94 -15.02 11.36
N LEU A 18 2.55 -14.04 10.56
CA LEU A 18 3.35 -13.49 9.48
C LEU A 18 4.46 -12.54 10.00
N ALA A 19 4.22 -11.76 11.05
CA ALA A 19 5.18 -10.83 11.65
C ALA A 19 6.48 -11.49 12.17
N LYS A 20 6.50 -12.83 12.26
CA LYS A 20 7.71 -13.61 12.56
C LYS A 20 8.66 -13.73 11.37
N ASN A 21 8.22 -13.39 10.16
CA ASN A 21 9.05 -13.32 8.96
C ASN A 21 9.57 -11.89 8.76
N SER A 22 10.88 -11.73 8.59
CA SER A 22 11.52 -10.42 8.43
C SER A 22 11.12 -9.68 7.15
N CYS A 23 10.54 -10.37 6.17
CA CYS A 23 10.31 -9.90 4.80
C CYS A 23 9.00 -9.09 4.62
N ILE A 24 8.27 -8.83 5.71
CA ILE A 24 6.95 -8.20 5.66
C ILE A 24 6.73 -7.21 6.82
N LEU A 25 7.80 -6.83 7.52
CA LEU A 25 7.72 -5.98 8.71
C LEU A 25 7.13 -4.61 8.36
N GLU A 26 7.48 -4.08 7.20
CA GLU A 26 6.99 -2.83 6.65
C GLU A 26 5.47 -2.89 6.44
N ALA A 27 4.96 -3.98 5.85
CA ALA A 27 3.54 -4.19 5.66
C ALA A 27 2.79 -4.30 7.00
N VAL A 28 3.35 -5.02 7.98
CA VAL A 28 2.77 -5.15 9.33
C VAL A 28 2.67 -3.78 10.02
N VAL A 29 3.70 -2.95 9.89
CA VAL A 29 3.72 -1.59 10.49
C VAL A 29 2.66 -0.71 9.82
N LEU A 30 2.56 -0.74 8.49
CA LEU A 30 1.55 0.03 7.77
C LEU A 30 0.13 -0.45 8.10
N CYS A 31 -0.11 -1.75 8.19
CA CYS A 31 -1.38 -2.32 8.64
C CYS A 31 -1.75 -1.81 10.04
N SER A 32 -0.81 -1.91 10.99
CA SER A 32 -1.00 -1.47 12.37
C SER A 32 -1.33 0.03 12.43
N TYR A 33 -0.67 0.84 11.59
CA TYR A 33 -0.96 2.26 11.47
C TYR A 33 -2.37 2.53 10.92
N LEU A 34 -2.82 1.79 9.89
CA LEU A 34 -4.17 1.92 9.36
C LEU A 34 -5.24 1.53 10.39
N GLU A 35 -5.01 0.50 11.19
CA GLU A 35 -5.91 0.05 12.26
C GLU A 35 -6.12 1.10 13.36
N THR A 36 -5.18 2.05 13.54
CA THR A 36 -5.36 3.14 14.51
C THR A 36 -6.53 4.06 14.17
N GLY A 37 -7.00 4.05 12.91
CA GLY A 37 -8.02 4.97 12.42
C GLY A 37 -7.51 6.39 12.14
N ALA A 38 -6.19 6.61 12.14
CA ALA A 38 -5.57 7.87 11.70
C ALA A 38 -5.95 8.21 10.24
N ILE A 39 -6.33 7.20 9.46
CA ILE A 39 -6.82 7.32 8.09
C ILE A 39 -8.12 6.52 7.97
N ASP A 40 -9.17 7.16 7.46
CA ASP A 40 -10.45 6.53 7.23
C ASP A 40 -10.53 5.94 5.82
N LEU A 41 -10.47 4.61 5.73
CA LEU A 41 -10.51 3.85 4.48
C LEU A 41 -11.92 3.39 4.09
N ARG A 42 -12.95 3.66 4.90
CA ARG A 42 -14.30 3.14 4.64
C ARG A 42 -14.84 3.69 3.32
N GLU A 43 -15.28 2.78 2.46
CA GLU A 43 -15.81 3.06 1.12
C GLU A 43 -14.84 3.80 0.19
N ARG A 44 -13.54 3.84 0.52
CA ARG A 44 -12.51 4.47 -0.30
C ARG A 44 -12.00 3.53 -1.38
N SER A 45 -11.68 4.11 -2.53
CA SER A 45 -11.01 3.42 -3.64
C SER A 45 -9.51 3.38 -3.36
N VAL A 46 -8.94 2.19 -3.24
CA VAL A 46 -7.54 1.97 -2.85
C VAL A 46 -6.85 1.10 -3.89
N ILE A 47 -5.58 1.40 -4.19
CA ILE A 47 -4.69 0.50 -4.91
C ILE A 47 -3.46 0.19 -4.07
N GLU A 48 -3.11 -1.09 -3.97
CA GLU A 48 -1.86 -1.54 -3.37
C GLU A 48 -0.86 -1.91 -4.48
N LEU A 49 0.35 -1.37 -4.40
CA LEU A 49 1.45 -1.66 -5.31
C LEU A 49 2.43 -2.65 -4.67
N GLY A 50 2.79 -3.70 -5.42
CA GLY A 50 3.78 -4.69 -4.96
C GLY A 50 3.30 -5.45 -3.72
N ALA A 51 2.09 -5.99 -3.78
CA ALA A 51 1.39 -6.55 -2.63
C ALA A 51 2.08 -7.79 -2.02
N GLY A 52 2.86 -8.53 -2.82
CA GLY A 52 3.53 -9.77 -2.42
C GLY A 52 2.56 -10.80 -1.85
N THR A 53 2.43 -10.83 -0.52
CA THR A 53 1.48 -11.72 0.18
C THR A 53 0.03 -11.22 0.15
N GLY A 54 -0.20 -9.93 -0.10
CA GLY A 54 -1.52 -9.30 -0.05
C GLY A 54 -1.98 -8.86 1.33
N LEU A 55 -1.12 -8.94 2.35
CA LEU A 55 -1.49 -8.64 3.73
C LEU A 55 -2.11 -7.25 3.88
N LEU A 56 -1.47 -6.23 3.31
CA LEU A 56 -1.90 -4.84 3.45
C LEU A 56 -3.22 -4.59 2.71
N GLY A 57 -3.42 -5.18 1.53
CA GLY A 57 -4.67 -5.14 0.79
C GLY A 57 -5.81 -5.86 1.50
N ILE A 58 -5.55 -7.01 2.12
CA ILE A 58 -6.52 -7.74 2.95
C ILE A 58 -6.97 -6.85 4.13
N VAL A 59 -6.02 -6.27 4.86
CA VAL A 59 -6.31 -5.38 6.01
C VAL A 59 -7.08 -4.14 5.56
N ALA A 60 -6.64 -3.47 4.48
CA ALA A 60 -7.36 -2.31 3.93
C ALA A 60 -8.80 -2.66 3.54
N THR A 61 -9.03 -3.85 2.95
CA THR A 61 -10.37 -4.33 2.59
C THR A 61 -11.24 -4.54 3.83
N LEU A 62 -10.70 -5.14 4.89
CA LEU A 62 -11.40 -5.36 6.16
C LEU A 62 -11.72 -4.07 6.91
N LEU A 63 -10.89 -3.03 6.72
CA LEU A 63 -11.16 -1.67 7.18
C LEU A 63 -12.22 -0.94 6.33
N GLY A 64 -12.78 -1.61 5.32
CA GLY A 64 -13.94 -1.15 4.55
C GLY A 64 -13.61 -0.52 3.19
N ALA A 65 -12.36 -0.58 2.73
CA ALA A 65 -11.99 -0.08 1.41
C ALA A 65 -12.48 -0.98 0.27
N HIS A 66 -12.51 -0.42 -0.94
CA HIS A 66 -12.56 -1.14 -2.20
C HIS A 66 -11.14 -1.16 -2.78
N VAL A 67 -10.48 -2.31 -2.70
CA VAL A 67 -9.04 -2.42 -2.94
C VAL A 67 -8.75 -3.12 -4.26
N THR A 68 -7.94 -2.49 -5.11
CA THR A 68 -7.26 -3.15 -6.22
C THR A 68 -5.87 -3.55 -5.74
N ILE A 69 -5.63 -4.85 -5.55
CA ILE A 69 -4.40 -5.40 -5.00
C ILE A 69 -3.52 -5.85 -6.17
N THR A 70 -2.32 -5.28 -6.30
CA THR A 70 -1.50 -5.47 -7.50
C THR A 70 -0.09 -5.95 -7.24
N ASP A 71 0.40 -6.78 -8.14
CA ASP A 71 1.80 -7.20 -8.23
C ASP A 71 2.11 -7.63 -9.67
N ARG A 72 3.34 -8.07 -9.92
CA ARG A 72 3.78 -8.65 -11.20
C ARG A 72 3.10 -10.01 -11.43
N ALA A 73 2.97 -10.41 -12.69
CA ALA A 73 2.29 -11.65 -13.10
C ALA A 73 2.71 -12.90 -12.29
N SER A 74 4.00 -13.03 -11.97
CA SER A 74 4.55 -14.17 -11.23
C SER A 74 4.04 -14.30 -9.79
N ALA A 75 3.50 -13.23 -9.21
CA ALA A 75 3.00 -13.23 -7.83
C ALA A 75 1.47 -13.40 -7.73
N LEU A 76 0.73 -13.31 -8.85
CA LEU A 76 -0.73 -13.24 -8.83
C LEU A 76 -1.38 -14.51 -8.30
N GLU A 77 -0.93 -15.69 -8.71
CA GLU A 77 -1.49 -16.96 -8.23
C GLU A 77 -1.37 -17.09 -6.70
N PHE A 78 -0.19 -16.74 -6.17
CA PHE A 78 0.06 -16.76 -4.73
C PHE A 78 -0.79 -15.72 -3.98
N LEU A 79 -0.88 -14.51 -4.54
CA LEU A 79 -1.68 -13.42 -3.99
C LEU A 79 -3.18 -13.78 -3.94
N GLU A 80 -3.71 -14.36 -5.02
CA GLU A 80 -5.10 -14.81 -5.09
C GLU A 80 -5.40 -15.88 -4.05
N SER A 81 -4.51 -16.88 -3.89
CA SER A 81 -4.67 -17.91 -2.86
C SER A 81 -4.73 -17.30 -1.46
N ASN A 82 -3.83 -16.38 -1.13
CA ASN A 82 -3.83 -15.74 0.19
C ASN A 82 -5.11 -14.94 0.46
N ILE A 83 -5.66 -14.27 -0.55
CA ILE A 83 -6.92 -13.55 -0.41
C ILE A 83 -8.08 -14.53 -0.19
N GLN A 84 -8.13 -15.62 -0.95
CA GLN A 84 -9.17 -16.65 -0.77
C GLN A 84 -9.13 -17.28 0.62
N ASP A 85 -7.93 -17.54 1.14
CA ASP A 85 -7.74 -18.22 2.42
C ASP A 85 -7.98 -17.30 3.64
N ASN A 86 -7.74 -16.00 3.51
CA ASN A 86 -7.68 -15.08 4.66
C ASN A 86 -8.71 -13.94 4.64
N LEU A 87 -9.30 -13.62 3.49
CA LEU A 87 -10.37 -12.62 3.40
C LEU A 87 -11.73 -13.33 3.52
N PRO A 88 -12.61 -12.95 4.46
CA PRO A 88 -13.95 -13.52 4.54
C PRO A 88 -14.74 -13.26 3.24
N SER A 89 -15.53 -14.26 2.82
CA SER A 89 -16.21 -14.26 1.51
C SER A 89 -17.10 -13.04 1.26
N GLU A 90 -17.70 -12.46 2.31
CA GLU A 90 -18.51 -11.24 2.22
C GLU A 90 -17.72 -9.99 1.79
N HIS A 91 -16.40 -10.01 1.98
CA HIS A 91 -15.50 -8.93 1.59
C HIS A 91 -14.85 -9.15 0.22
N HIS A 92 -14.93 -10.36 -0.36
CA HIS A 92 -14.35 -10.65 -1.68
C HIS A 92 -14.79 -9.67 -2.78
N PRO A 93 -16.06 -9.21 -2.87
CA PRO A 93 -16.45 -8.23 -3.89
C PRO A 93 -15.74 -6.88 -3.79
N ARG A 94 -15.10 -6.59 -2.66
CA ARG A 94 -14.34 -5.35 -2.41
C ARG A 94 -12.84 -5.50 -2.69
N ALA A 95 -12.34 -6.69 -2.94
CA ALA A 95 -10.93 -6.94 -3.23
C ALA A 95 -10.79 -7.50 -4.66
N VAL A 96 -10.04 -6.80 -5.51
CA VAL A 96 -9.76 -7.23 -6.88
C VAL A 96 -8.27 -7.37 -7.07
N VAL A 97 -7.82 -8.57 -7.46
CA VAL A 97 -6.42 -8.80 -7.85
C VAL A 97 -6.22 -8.41 -9.30
N LYS A 98 -5.14 -7.67 -9.58
CA LYS A 98 -4.74 -7.32 -10.96
C LYS A 98 -3.23 -7.33 -11.13
N GLU A 99 -2.79 -7.67 -12.33
CA GLU A 99 -1.41 -7.43 -12.73
C GLU A 99 -1.10 -5.93 -12.80
N LEU A 100 0.00 -5.52 -12.19
CA LEU A 100 0.66 -4.24 -12.45
C LEU A 100 2.16 -4.39 -12.29
N THR A 101 2.86 -4.48 -13.42
CA THR A 101 4.30 -4.23 -13.45
C THR A 101 4.51 -2.72 -13.56
N TRP A 102 5.26 -2.12 -12.64
CA TRP A 102 5.48 -0.68 -12.62
C TRP A 102 6.03 -0.15 -13.95
N GLY A 103 5.58 1.03 -14.36
CA GLY A 103 5.95 1.67 -15.63
C GLY A 103 5.38 0.99 -16.88
N ARG A 104 4.49 -0.02 -16.74
CA ARG A 104 3.97 -0.78 -17.88
C ARG A 104 2.46 -0.85 -17.88
N ASN A 105 1.89 -0.69 -19.08
CA ASN A 105 0.46 -0.83 -19.37
C ASN A 105 -0.43 -0.03 -18.38
N LEU A 106 0.02 1.16 -17.99
CA LEU A 106 -0.65 1.99 -16.99
C LEU A 106 -2.05 2.42 -17.46
N GLU A 107 -2.27 2.49 -18.78
CA GLU A 107 -3.56 2.76 -19.42
C GLU A 107 -4.67 1.76 -19.07
N ASN A 108 -4.34 0.60 -18.51
CA ASN A 108 -5.32 -0.35 -17.98
C ASN A 108 -5.95 0.10 -16.64
N PHE A 109 -5.40 1.15 -16.03
CA PHE A 109 -5.87 1.76 -14.80
C PHE A 109 -6.33 3.17 -15.09
N SER A 110 -7.51 3.55 -14.60
CA SER A 110 -8.00 4.91 -14.79
C SER A 110 -7.19 5.88 -13.92
N PRO A 111 -6.52 6.90 -14.50
CA PRO A 111 -5.81 7.92 -13.73
C PRO A 111 -6.72 8.57 -12.69
N GLY A 112 -6.20 8.81 -11.49
CA GLY A 112 -6.93 9.51 -10.43
C GLY A 112 -8.15 8.78 -9.87
N LYS A 113 -8.33 7.49 -10.18
CA LYS A 113 -9.44 6.66 -9.66
C LYS A 113 -9.32 6.36 -8.16
N PHE A 114 -8.12 6.43 -7.60
CA PHE A 114 -7.83 5.95 -6.26
C PHE A 114 -7.73 7.11 -5.27
N ASP A 115 -8.50 7.04 -4.18
CA ASP A 115 -8.35 7.91 -3.03
C ASP A 115 -7.00 7.67 -2.34
N PHE A 116 -6.56 6.40 -2.28
CA PHE A 116 -5.29 6.00 -1.68
C PHE A 116 -4.46 5.08 -2.58
N ILE A 117 -3.16 5.32 -2.57
CA ILE A 117 -2.14 4.40 -3.11
C ILE A 117 -1.32 3.91 -1.92
N LEU A 118 -1.23 2.59 -1.74
CA LEU A 118 -0.52 1.96 -0.65
C LEU A 118 0.69 1.18 -1.19
N GLY A 119 1.80 1.17 -0.46
CA GLY A 119 2.97 0.37 -0.79
C GLY A 119 3.80 0.06 0.44
N ALA A 120 4.18 -1.21 0.61
CA ALA A 120 5.01 -1.66 1.71
C ALA A 120 6.16 -2.53 1.19
N ASP A 121 7.38 -2.25 1.65
CA ASP A 121 8.59 -2.96 1.21
C ASP A 121 8.82 -2.95 -0.32
N ILE A 122 8.44 -1.84 -0.97
CA ILE A 122 8.58 -1.68 -2.43
C ILE A 122 9.77 -0.82 -2.86
N ILE A 123 10.54 -0.28 -1.91
CA ILE A 123 11.70 0.59 -2.15
C ILE A 123 12.98 -0.19 -1.83
N TYR A 124 13.43 -1.03 -2.76
CA TYR A 124 14.66 -1.83 -2.57
C TYR A 124 15.46 -2.13 -3.85
N LEU A 125 14.81 -2.17 -5.02
CA LEU A 125 15.46 -2.35 -6.33
C LEU A 125 15.61 -1.00 -7.03
N GLU A 126 16.83 -0.46 -7.05
CA GLU A 126 17.11 0.86 -7.58
C GLU A 126 16.80 0.97 -9.08
N GLU A 127 16.96 -0.13 -9.82
CA GLU A 127 16.60 -0.23 -11.23
C GLU A 127 15.10 -0.04 -11.52
N THR A 128 14.24 -0.16 -10.50
CA THR A 128 12.78 0.00 -10.63
C THR A 128 12.26 1.36 -10.14
N PHE A 129 13.13 2.22 -9.59
CA PHE A 129 12.70 3.47 -8.95
C PHE A 129 12.02 4.45 -9.91
N VAL A 130 12.53 4.54 -11.15
CA VAL A 130 11.92 5.40 -12.18
C VAL A 130 10.54 4.88 -12.55
N ASP A 131 10.42 3.57 -12.82
CA ASP A 131 9.15 2.92 -13.16
C ASP A 131 8.11 3.03 -12.03
N LEU A 132 8.55 2.89 -10.78
CA LEU A 132 7.69 3.08 -9.60
C LEU A 132 7.21 4.53 -9.49
N LEU A 133 8.10 5.51 -9.66
CA LEU A 133 7.73 6.92 -9.61
C LEU A 133 6.72 7.28 -10.70
N GLU A 134 6.95 6.84 -11.94
CA GLU A 134 6.02 7.03 -13.06
C GLU A 134 4.64 6.42 -12.76
N THR A 135 4.63 5.23 -12.15
CA THR A 135 3.39 4.56 -11.74
C THR A 135 2.64 5.38 -10.68
N LEU A 136 3.35 5.90 -9.67
CA LEU A 136 2.76 6.77 -8.64
C LEU A 136 2.20 8.06 -9.26
N GLU A 137 2.94 8.71 -10.16
CA GLU A 137 2.50 9.93 -10.84
C GLU A 137 1.27 9.69 -11.73
N TYR A 138 1.22 8.58 -12.45
CA TYR A 138 0.09 8.25 -13.30
C TYR A 138 -1.20 7.99 -12.51
N LEU A 139 -1.09 7.22 -11.41
CA LEU A 139 -2.24 6.82 -10.61
C LEU A 139 -2.75 7.95 -9.70
N CYS A 140 -1.87 8.87 -9.30
CA CYS A 140 -2.17 9.92 -8.32
C CYS A 140 -2.87 11.14 -8.93
N SER A 141 -4.04 11.50 -8.39
CA SER A 141 -4.70 12.79 -8.64
C SER A 141 -4.36 13.83 -7.57
N GLU A 142 -4.93 15.04 -7.67
CA GLU A 142 -4.85 16.08 -6.64
C GLU A 142 -5.43 15.66 -5.28
N HIS A 143 -6.37 14.70 -5.27
CA HIS A 143 -7.04 14.23 -4.06
C HIS A 143 -6.47 12.91 -3.53
N THR A 144 -5.58 12.28 -4.29
CA THR A 144 -5.00 10.99 -3.93
C THR A 144 -3.95 11.17 -2.82
N THR A 145 -4.00 10.28 -1.83
CA THR A 145 -2.97 10.17 -0.78
C THR A 145 -2.16 8.90 -0.98
N ILE A 146 -0.84 9.03 -1.04
CA ILE A 146 0.08 7.91 -1.11
C ILE A 146 0.59 7.61 0.30
N LEU A 147 0.60 6.33 0.71
CA LEU A 147 1.24 5.86 1.93
C LEU A 147 2.28 4.81 1.58
N LEU A 148 3.54 5.10 1.91
CA LEU A 148 4.66 4.19 1.71
C LEU A 148 5.29 3.85 3.05
N SER A 149 5.40 2.57 3.37
CA SER A 149 6.21 2.13 4.49
C SER A 149 7.54 1.57 4.02
N CYS A 150 8.65 2.06 4.56
CA CYS A 150 9.98 1.59 4.20
C CYS A 150 10.97 1.70 5.36
N ARG A 151 12.06 0.96 5.22
CA ARG A 151 13.25 1.08 6.07
C ARG A 151 14.32 1.83 5.30
N ILE A 152 14.92 2.81 5.95
CA ILE A 152 16.00 3.59 5.34
C ILE A 152 17.32 3.01 5.84
N ARG A 153 17.95 2.18 5.02
CA ARG A 153 19.20 1.48 5.37
C ARG A 153 20.38 1.92 4.52
N TYR A 154 20.12 2.32 3.28
CA TYR A 154 21.14 2.60 2.27
C TYR A 154 20.86 3.93 1.56
N GLU A 155 21.88 4.45 0.86
CA GLU A 155 21.78 5.68 0.09
C GLU A 155 20.69 5.62 -0.98
N ARG A 156 20.48 4.45 -1.60
CA ARG A 156 19.41 4.23 -2.59
C ARG A 156 18.02 4.55 -2.03
N ASP A 157 17.75 4.22 -0.77
CA ASP A 157 16.44 4.45 -0.14
C ASP A 157 16.20 5.96 -0.01
N GLN A 158 17.26 6.70 0.38
CA GLN A 158 17.24 8.17 0.41
C GLN A 158 17.11 8.77 -0.99
N ASN A 159 17.73 8.17 -2.00
CA ASN A 159 17.64 8.65 -3.38
C ASN A 159 16.20 8.52 -3.91
N PHE A 160 15.52 7.41 -3.64
CA PHE A 160 14.10 7.28 -3.97
C PHE A 160 13.26 8.35 -3.26
N LEU A 161 13.47 8.60 -1.96
CA LEU A 161 12.75 9.65 -1.24
C LEU A 161 13.02 11.06 -1.80
N LYS A 162 14.23 11.33 -2.30
CA LYS A 162 14.54 12.59 -3.00
C LYS A 162 13.80 12.68 -4.33
N MET A 163 13.76 11.61 -5.11
CA MET A 163 12.99 11.55 -6.35
C MET A 163 11.50 11.81 -6.07
N LEU A 164 10.93 11.11 -5.08
CA LEU A 164 9.53 11.29 -4.67
C LEU A 164 9.24 12.74 -4.26
N LYS A 165 10.14 13.38 -3.50
CA LYS A 165 10.02 14.81 -3.10
C LYS A 165 10.11 15.80 -4.26
N GLY A 166 10.66 15.39 -5.41
CA GLY A 166 10.67 16.21 -6.62
C GLY A 166 9.29 16.39 -7.24
N HIS A 167 8.37 15.46 -6.99
CA HIS A 167 7.05 15.41 -7.64
C HIS A 167 5.88 15.52 -6.64
N PHE A 168 6.13 15.16 -5.37
CA PHE A 168 5.12 15.13 -4.32
C PHE A 168 5.59 15.87 -3.06
N SER A 169 4.64 16.41 -2.30
CA SER A 169 4.85 16.78 -0.91
C SER A 169 4.97 15.49 -0.11
N VAL A 170 6.06 15.30 0.64
CA VAL A 170 6.33 14.06 1.38
C VAL A 170 6.58 14.36 2.85
N HIS A 171 5.81 13.73 3.73
CA HIS A 171 5.90 13.87 5.18
C HIS A 171 5.99 12.51 5.85
N GLU A 172 6.91 12.36 6.80
CA GLU A 172 6.86 11.22 7.72
C GLU A 172 5.67 11.39 8.66
N VAL A 173 4.80 10.39 8.70
CA VAL A 173 3.58 10.41 9.54
C VAL A 173 3.64 9.40 10.69
N HIS A 174 4.56 8.44 10.62
CA HIS A 174 4.79 7.47 11.68
C HIS A 174 6.20 6.89 11.59
N TYR A 175 6.78 6.57 12.73
CA TYR A 175 8.04 5.83 12.84
C TYR A 175 7.91 4.79 13.95
N ASP A 176 8.00 3.51 13.60
CA ASP A 176 8.08 2.41 14.55
C ASP A 176 9.56 2.18 14.90
N THR A 177 9.98 2.68 16.05
CA THR A 177 11.37 2.57 16.55
C THR A 177 11.79 1.13 16.83
N SER A 178 10.84 0.22 17.10
CA SER A 178 11.14 -1.18 17.43
C SER A 178 11.49 -1.99 16.19
N LYS A 179 10.85 -1.68 15.06
CA LYS A 179 11.05 -2.35 13.77
C LYS A 179 11.91 -1.54 12.81
N ASP A 180 12.21 -0.30 13.18
CA ASP A 180 12.97 0.67 12.38
C ASP A 180 12.31 0.90 11.01
N VAL A 181 10.98 1.13 11.03
CA VAL A 181 10.14 1.33 9.84
C VAL A 181 9.50 2.71 9.90
N HIS A 182 9.61 3.43 8.80
CA HIS A 182 9.00 4.74 8.59
C HIS A 182 7.74 4.57 7.74
N ILE A 183 6.71 5.39 8.00
CA ILE A 183 5.58 5.57 7.09
C ILE A 183 5.61 7.01 6.59
N PHE A 184 5.70 7.14 5.27
CA PHE A 184 5.64 8.40 4.56
C PHE A 184 4.28 8.58 3.92
N LYS A 185 3.69 9.75 4.12
CA LYS A 185 2.54 10.23 3.39
C LYS A 185 3.02 11.15 2.27
N ALA A 186 2.60 10.88 1.04
CA ALA A 186 2.85 11.76 -0.09
C ALA A 186 1.55 12.22 -0.79
N GLN A 187 1.53 13.46 -1.26
CA GLN A 187 0.42 14.05 -2.01
C GLN A 187 0.97 14.96 -3.11
N ARG A 188 0.26 15.06 -4.25
CA ARG A 188 0.70 15.88 -5.39
C ARG A 188 1.00 17.32 -4.94
N SER A 189 2.19 17.81 -5.28
CA SER A 189 2.57 19.19 -4.98
C SER A 189 1.85 20.16 -5.90
N PHE A 190 1.19 21.17 -5.35
CA PHE A 190 0.69 22.30 -6.15
C PHE A 190 1.87 23.22 -6.47
N HIS A 191 2.44 23.09 -7.67
CA HIS A 191 3.34 24.11 -8.20
C HIS A 191 2.48 25.29 -8.71
N LYS A 192 2.81 26.50 -8.27
CA LYS A 192 2.12 27.76 -8.59
C LYS A 192 2.19 28.19 -10.07
N GLU A 193 2.64 27.33 -10.99
CA GLU A 193 2.89 27.71 -12.38
C GLU A 193 1.68 27.52 -13.31
N ASP A 194 0.58 26.94 -12.82
CA ASP A 194 -0.65 26.71 -13.61
C ASP A 194 -1.88 27.53 -13.14
N LEU A 195 -1.67 28.68 -12.48
CA LEU A 195 -2.73 29.67 -12.16
C LEU A 195 -2.47 31.03 -12.79
#